data_AF-A0A0H2RMQ7-F1
#
_entry.id   AF-A0A0H2RMQ7-F1
#
_cell.length_a   1.000
_cell.length_b   1.000
_cell.length_c   1.000
_cell.angle_alpha   90.00
_cell.angle_beta   90.00
_cell.angle_gamma   90.00
#
_symmetry.space_group_name_H-M   'P 1'
#
loop_
_entity.id
_entity.type
_entity.pdbx_description
1 polymer ?
#
loop_
_entity_poly.entity_id
_entity_poly.type
_entity_poly.pdbx_seq_one_letter_code
_entity_poly.pdbx_strand_id
1 'polypeptide(L)'
;MDSNVIQPQPSLDTNTTVGSWCNSYTVPTIPSVLPTDTLYGPTPYDINFCFPLLPQSLESPQIKLVPFIPRLHAETFFIHAREHPEDFKHMRFPVPNTLEEMLTWFEYNIRRNPENMVFALMFADEHRQNWSYGAILSLTHCDPERLFAEVAMGIGFRSHTGRNGAAIGTSLLIRYCMNSPTDSPPGLGLRKLGWTCHAGNFPAQGLARSVGFRFESMQRWNRTAPPGKENNRRMLRKGDPSGVPGIDDFYLVLCWDDWEGDGRKIVEANLSRTFTDKKKKGRAPKL
;
A
#
# COMPACT_ATOMS: atom_id res chain seq x y z
N MET A 1 47.94 31.53 14.79
CA MET A 1 47.01 32.64 15.12
C MET A 1 46.32 32.99 13.82
N ASP A 2 45.22 32.31 13.50
CA ASP A 2 44.39 32.65 12.35
C ASP A 2 42.99 33.00 12.88
N SER A 3 42.66 34.27 12.79
CA SER A 3 41.39 34.85 13.21
C SER A 3 40.30 34.46 12.22
N ASN A 4 39.43 33.53 12.61
CA ASN A 4 38.19 33.24 11.91
C ASN A 4 37.27 34.47 11.94
N VAL A 5 37.16 35.16 10.81
CA VAL A 5 36.18 36.22 10.57
C VAL A 5 34.81 35.57 10.37
N ILE A 6 34.00 35.56 11.42
CA ILE A 6 32.59 35.18 11.34
C ILE A 6 31.88 36.27 10.52
N GLN A 7 31.35 35.91 9.35
CA GLN A 7 30.52 36.83 8.59
C GLN A 7 29.23 37.14 9.35
N PRO A 8 28.77 38.39 9.37
CA PRO A 8 27.55 38.75 10.05
C PRO A 8 26.34 38.08 9.37
N GLN A 9 25.49 37.45 10.18
CA GLN A 9 24.17 36.98 9.74
C GLN A 9 23.42 38.16 9.10
N PRO A 10 22.77 37.96 7.94
CA PRO A 10 21.99 39.02 7.31
C PRO A 10 20.87 39.45 8.26
N SER A 11 20.88 40.73 8.65
CA SER A 11 19.81 41.32 9.45
C SER A 11 18.51 41.25 8.66
N LEU A 12 17.50 40.58 9.22
CA LEU A 12 16.14 40.60 8.70
C LEU A 12 15.66 42.05 8.62
N ASP A 13 15.49 42.54 7.40
CA ASP A 13 15.08 43.90 7.11
C ASP A 13 13.63 44.09 7.62
N THR A 14 13.48 44.86 8.71
CA THR A 14 12.21 45.04 9.43
C THR A 14 11.17 45.86 8.66
N ASN A 15 11.51 46.28 7.43
CA ASN A 15 10.64 47.02 6.52
C ASN A 15 9.97 46.14 5.46
N THR A 16 9.93 44.81 5.64
CA THR A 16 9.16 43.94 4.75
C THR A 16 7.66 44.15 4.99
N THR A 17 7.08 45.14 4.29
CA THR A 17 5.63 45.37 4.22
C THR A 17 4.92 44.06 3.89
N VAL A 18 3.90 43.73 4.67
CA VAL A 18 2.96 42.62 4.41
C VAL A 18 2.45 42.78 2.96
N GLY A 19 3.00 42.01 2.03
CA GLY A 19 2.72 42.16 0.59
C GLY A 19 3.79 41.64 -0.39
N SER A 20 4.98 41.22 0.03
CA SER A 20 6.03 40.73 -0.88
C SER A 20 5.93 39.24 -1.25
N TRP A 21 4.97 38.51 -0.68
CA TRP A 21 4.69 37.11 -1.04
C TRP A 21 3.19 36.91 -1.22
N CYS A 22 2.81 36.12 -2.23
CA CYS A 22 1.44 35.65 -2.43
C CYS A 22 1.41 34.12 -2.34
N ASN A 23 0.32 33.58 -1.79
CA ASN A 23 0.00 32.17 -1.88
C ASN A 23 -1.12 31.99 -2.91
N SER A 24 -0.74 31.74 -4.16
CA SER A 24 -1.67 31.51 -5.27
C SER A 24 -2.10 30.04 -5.40
N TYR A 25 -1.89 29.22 -4.36
CA TYR A 25 -2.26 27.81 -4.40
C TYR A 25 -3.77 27.66 -4.58
N THR A 26 -4.14 26.96 -5.64
CA THR A 26 -5.48 26.44 -5.87
C THR A 26 -5.41 24.92 -5.92
N VAL A 27 -6.36 24.26 -5.27
CA VAL A 27 -6.46 22.79 -5.35
C VAL A 27 -6.65 22.40 -6.82
N PRO A 28 -5.80 21.52 -7.38
CA PRO A 28 -5.97 21.06 -8.76
C PRO A 28 -7.34 20.39 -8.95
N THR A 29 -8.08 20.79 -9.97
CA THR A 29 -9.31 20.10 -10.37
C THR A 29 -8.94 18.82 -11.11
N ILE A 30 -9.20 17.66 -10.51
CA ILE A 30 -9.05 16.36 -11.17
C ILE A 30 -10.39 15.99 -11.81
N PRO A 31 -10.46 15.64 -13.11
CA PRO A 31 -11.68 15.15 -13.74
C PRO A 31 -12.26 13.97 -12.97
N SER A 32 -13.59 13.92 -12.83
CA SER A 32 -14.27 12.81 -12.16
C SER A 32 -14.11 11.48 -12.91
N VAL A 33 -14.00 11.54 -14.24
CA VAL A 33 -13.84 10.38 -15.13
C VAL A 33 -12.87 10.72 -16.26
N LEU A 34 -11.98 9.79 -16.61
CA LEU A 34 -11.09 9.88 -17.77
C LEU A 34 -11.86 9.73 -19.09
N PRO A 35 -11.35 10.35 -20.18
CA PRO A 35 -11.78 10.00 -21.53
C PRO A 35 -11.68 8.50 -21.83
N THR A 36 -12.67 7.94 -22.52
CA THR A 36 -12.81 6.49 -22.78
C THR A 36 -11.59 5.86 -23.45
N ASP A 37 -10.95 6.58 -24.36
CA ASP A 37 -9.74 6.17 -25.08
C ASP A 37 -8.50 6.04 -24.18
N THR A 38 -8.46 6.77 -23.06
CA THR A 38 -7.36 6.75 -22.08
C THR A 38 -7.65 5.94 -20.81
N LEU A 39 -8.89 5.45 -20.67
CA LEU A 39 -9.41 4.88 -19.43
C LEU A 39 -8.60 3.70 -18.88
N TYR A 40 -7.97 2.93 -19.76
CA TYR A 40 -7.19 1.74 -19.40
C TYR A 40 -5.67 1.96 -19.44
N GLY A 41 -5.24 3.22 -19.59
CA GLY A 41 -3.84 3.58 -19.74
C GLY A 41 -3.27 3.34 -21.15
N PRO A 42 -1.97 3.61 -21.33
CA PRO A 42 -1.31 3.50 -22.63
C PRO A 42 -1.21 2.06 -23.13
N THR A 43 -0.89 1.89 -24.42
CA THR A 43 -0.60 0.58 -25.04
C THR A 43 0.78 0.65 -25.72
N PRO A 44 1.77 -0.15 -25.31
CA PRO A 44 1.73 -1.12 -24.20
C PRO A 44 1.50 -0.43 -22.84
N TYR A 45 0.97 -1.19 -21.86
CA TYR A 45 0.68 -0.64 -20.54
C TYR A 45 1.98 -0.32 -19.80
N ASP A 46 2.26 0.97 -19.63
CA ASP A 46 3.36 1.48 -18.85
C ASP A 46 2.94 1.66 -17.39
N ILE A 47 3.50 0.82 -16.53
CA ILE A 47 3.26 0.83 -15.08
C ILE A 47 3.82 2.09 -14.40
N ASN A 48 4.80 2.76 -15.04
CA ASN A 48 5.48 3.95 -14.54
C ASN A 48 5.85 3.83 -13.05
N PHE A 49 6.82 2.97 -12.73
CA PHE A 49 7.25 2.69 -11.36
C PHE A 49 8.74 3.00 -11.16
N CYS A 50 9.09 3.64 -10.04
CA CYS A 50 10.45 4.14 -9.78
C CYS A 50 11.48 3.05 -9.41
N PHE A 51 11.05 1.82 -9.14
CA PHE A 51 11.94 0.69 -8.83
C PHE A 51 11.94 -0.36 -9.95
N PRO A 52 13.05 -1.10 -10.14
CA PRO A 52 13.10 -2.18 -11.12
C PRO A 52 12.14 -3.31 -10.74
N LEU A 53 11.35 -3.77 -11.70
CA LEU A 53 10.51 -4.95 -11.54
C LEU A 53 11.36 -6.22 -11.66
N LEU A 54 11.36 -7.07 -10.65
CA LEU A 54 12.15 -8.31 -10.60
C LEU A 54 11.21 -9.53 -10.49
N PRO A 55 10.69 -10.07 -11.61
CA PRO A 55 9.69 -11.14 -11.59
C PRO A 55 10.11 -12.37 -10.78
N GLN A 56 11.38 -12.77 -10.86
CA GLN A 56 11.95 -13.90 -10.12
C GLN A 56 11.84 -13.78 -8.59
N SER A 57 11.66 -12.56 -8.09
CA SER A 57 11.57 -12.27 -6.65
C SER A 57 10.12 -12.19 -6.17
N LEU A 58 9.20 -12.01 -7.11
CA LEU A 58 7.77 -11.76 -6.90
C LEU A 58 6.91 -13.02 -7.11
N GLU A 59 7.53 -14.20 -7.16
CA GLU A 59 6.83 -15.47 -7.33
C GLU A 59 7.22 -16.56 -6.32
N SER A 60 6.26 -17.46 -6.12
CA SER A 60 6.36 -18.72 -5.41
C SER A 60 5.53 -19.76 -6.18
N PRO A 61 5.61 -21.05 -5.83
CA PRO A 61 4.80 -22.07 -6.50
C PRO A 61 3.27 -21.91 -6.35
N GLN A 62 2.79 -21.07 -5.43
CA GLN A 62 1.37 -20.93 -5.10
C GLN A 62 0.83 -19.53 -5.38
N ILE A 63 1.68 -18.51 -5.30
CA ILE A 63 1.33 -17.11 -5.46
C ILE A 63 2.40 -16.42 -6.30
N LYS A 64 1.97 -15.55 -7.21
CA LYS A 64 2.84 -14.55 -7.83
C LYS A 64 2.19 -13.18 -7.75
N LEU A 65 3.02 -12.16 -7.59
CA LEU A 65 2.64 -10.75 -7.71
C LEU A 65 3.00 -10.30 -9.12
N VAL A 66 2.00 -9.84 -9.86
CA VAL A 66 2.19 -9.22 -11.18
C VAL A 66 1.72 -7.77 -11.11
N PRO A 67 2.19 -6.88 -12.00
CA PRO A 67 1.60 -5.54 -12.08
C PRO A 67 0.09 -5.59 -12.27
N PHE A 68 -0.64 -4.73 -11.54
CA PHE A 68 -2.06 -4.54 -11.80
C PHE A 68 -2.24 -3.83 -13.15
N ILE A 69 -2.58 -4.61 -14.17
CA ILE A 69 -2.97 -4.11 -15.49
C ILE A 69 -4.49 -3.88 -15.52
N PRO A 70 -4.98 -2.65 -15.71
CA PRO A 70 -6.41 -2.33 -15.72
C PRO A 70 -7.25 -3.23 -16.63
N ARG A 71 -6.80 -3.48 -17.86
CA ARG A 71 -7.51 -4.33 -18.83
C ARG A 71 -7.69 -5.77 -18.39
N LEU A 72 -6.86 -6.26 -17.46
CA LEU A 72 -6.86 -7.65 -17.02
C LEU A 72 -7.52 -7.82 -15.66
N HIS A 73 -7.43 -6.82 -14.78
CA HIS A 73 -7.73 -6.99 -13.36
C HIS A 73 -8.82 -6.06 -12.84
N ALA A 74 -9.09 -4.93 -13.52
CA ALA A 74 -9.99 -3.91 -12.99
C ALA A 74 -11.42 -4.43 -12.81
N GLU A 75 -11.97 -5.10 -13.81
CA GLU A 75 -13.35 -5.60 -13.75
C GLU A 75 -13.57 -6.55 -12.56
N THR A 76 -12.67 -7.52 -12.35
CA THR A 76 -12.75 -8.43 -11.21
C THR A 76 -12.63 -7.69 -9.87
N PHE A 77 -11.74 -6.71 -9.77
CA PHE A 77 -11.60 -5.91 -8.55
C PHE A 77 -12.84 -5.04 -8.29
N PHE A 78 -13.42 -4.47 -9.34
CA PHE A 78 -14.65 -3.68 -9.26
C PHE A 78 -15.82 -4.55 -8.77
N ILE A 79 -16.02 -5.73 -9.36
CA ILE A 79 -17.06 -6.68 -8.93
C ILE A 79 -16.90 -7.00 -7.44
N HIS A 80 -15.69 -7.35 -7.00
CA HIS A 80 -15.41 -7.60 -5.59
C HIS A 80 -15.76 -6.39 -4.70
N ALA A 81 -15.39 -5.18 -5.12
CA ALA A 81 -15.67 -3.96 -4.37
C ALA A 81 -17.17 -3.67 -4.24
N ARG A 82 -17.96 -3.96 -5.28
CA ARG A 82 -19.42 -3.80 -5.27
C ARG A 82 -20.12 -4.86 -4.44
N GLU A 83 -19.63 -6.10 -4.45
CA GLU A 83 -20.21 -7.23 -3.71
C GLU A 83 -19.84 -7.22 -2.22
N HIS A 84 -18.67 -6.68 -1.87
CA HIS A 84 -18.14 -6.67 -0.51
C HIS A 84 -17.65 -5.27 -0.07
N PRO A 85 -18.52 -4.25 -0.06
CA PRO A 85 -18.15 -2.87 0.28
C PRO A 85 -17.57 -2.72 1.69
N GLU A 86 -17.92 -3.60 2.62
CA GLU A 86 -17.41 -3.62 3.99
C GLU A 86 -15.90 -3.88 4.09
N ASP A 87 -15.30 -4.52 3.08
CA ASP A 87 -13.85 -4.78 3.03
C ASP A 87 -13.05 -3.47 2.81
N PHE A 88 -13.73 -2.37 2.45
CA PHE A 88 -13.15 -1.05 2.19
C PHE A 88 -13.27 -0.09 3.38
N LYS A 89 -13.91 -0.47 4.50
CA LYS A 89 -14.21 0.45 5.62
C LYS A 89 -12.98 1.10 6.27
N HIS A 90 -11.82 0.44 6.23
CA HIS A 90 -10.55 0.95 6.75
C HIS A 90 -9.62 1.53 5.67
N MET A 91 -9.99 1.36 4.40
CA MET A 91 -9.15 1.70 3.24
C MET A 91 -9.22 3.20 2.91
N ARG A 92 -8.15 3.75 2.32
CA ARG A 92 -8.15 5.10 1.76
C ARG A 92 -9.02 5.18 0.50
N PHE A 93 -8.92 4.17 -0.35
CA PHE A 93 -9.73 4.02 -1.53
C PHE A 93 -11.22 3.78 -1.16
N PRO A 94 -12.17 4.61 -1.64
CA PRO A 94 -13.60 4.40 -1.43
C PRO A 94 -14.13 3.22 -2.24
N VAL A 95 -15.34 2.74 -1.92
CA VAL A 95 -16.03 1.79 -2.80
C VAL A 95 -16.41 2.56 -4.07
N PRO A 96 -15.97 2.12 -5.26
CA PRO A 96 -16.28 2.82 -6.51
C PRO A 96 -17.76 2.66 -6.86
N ASN A 97 -18.37 3.70 -7.46
CA ASN A 97 -19.74 3.58 -7.98
C ASN A 97 -19.74 2.97 -9.37
N THR A 98 -18.77 3.34 -10.20
CA THR A 98 -18.59 2.79 -11.55
C THR A 98 -17.17 2.30 -11.78
N LEU A 99 -17.00 1.45 -12.80
CA LEU A 99 -15.68 0.96 -13.22
C LEU A 99 -14.80 2.13 -13.70
N GLU A 100 -15.39 3.10 -14.39
CA GLU A 100 -14.70 4.28 -14.93
C GLU A 100 -14.14 5.17 -13.82
N GLU A 101 -14.90 5.39 -12.75
CA GLU A 101 -14.43 6.13 -11.57
C GLU A 101 -13.24 5.42 -10.91
N MET A 102 -13.32 4.09 -10.77
CA MET A 102 -12.22 3.29 -10.22
C MET A 102 -10.97 3.41 -11.09
N LEU A 103 -11.10 3.21 -12.41
CA LEU A 103 -10.00 3.32 -13.36
C LEU A 103 -9.36 4.70 -13.34
N THR A 104 -10.18 5.74 -13.26
CA THR A 104 -9.75 7.13 -13.10
C THR A 104 -8.94 7.32 -11.82
N TRP A 105 -9.38 6.73 -10.70
CA TRP A 105 -8.64 6.79 -9.44
C TRP A 105 -7.27 6.10 -9.55
N PHE A 106 -7.20 4.90 -10.14
CA PHE A 106 -5.93 4.19 -10.35
C PHE A 106 -4.97 4.96 -11.25
N GLU A 107 -5.46 5.60 -12.31
CA GLU A 107 -4.62 6.41 -13.19
C GLU A 107 -3.99 7.59 -12.44
N TYR A 108 -4.81 8.41 -11.77
CA TYR A 108 -4.32 9.65 -11.14
C TYR A 108 -3.54 9.41 -9.84
N ASN A 109 -3.96 8.44 -9.03
CA ASN A 109 -3.39 8.24 -7.70
C ASN A 109 -2.30 7.17 -7.67
N ILE A 110 -2.28 6.25 -8.65
CA ILE A 110 -1.30 5.17 -8.72
C ILE A 110 -0.40 5.38 -9.94
N ARG A 111 -0.86 5.08 -11.16
CA ARG A 111 0.02 4.95 -12.34
C ARG A 111 0.78 6.24 -12.68
N ARG A 112 0.15 7.42 -12.57
CA ARG A 112 0.83 8.70 -12.86
C ARG A 112 1.84 9.12 -11.80
N ASN A 113 1.78 8.56 -10.59
CA ASN A 113 2.76 8.81 -9.56
C ASN A 113 3.77 7.65 -9.53
N PRO A 114 5.02 7.86 -9.96
CA PRO A 114 6.01 6.78 -10.04
C PRO A 114 6.41 6.20 -8.68
N GLU A 115 6.05 6.87 -7.59
CA GLU A 115 6.25 6.38 -6.21
C GLU A 115 5.22 5.31 -5.79
N ASN A 116 4.22 5.04 -6.62
CA ASN A 116 3.12 4.13 -6.32
C ASN A 116 3.06 2.97 -7.33
N MET A 117 2.82 1.77 -6.82
CA MET A 117 2.66 0.56 -7.63
C MET A 117 1.62 -0.34 -6.99
N VAL A 118 0.68 -0.86 -7.79
CA VAL A 118 -0.28 -1.87 -7.33
C VAL A 118 0.04 -3.18 -8.02
N PHE A 119 0.11 -4.24 -7.22
CA PHE A 119 0.27 -5.61 -7.65
C PHE A 119 -1.05 -6.34 -7.59
N ALA A 120 -1.33 -7.12 -8.63
CA ALA A 120 -2.32 -8.17 -8.62
C ALA A 120 -1.68 -9.45 -8.06
N LEU A 121 -2.26 -10.00 -6.99
CA LEU A 121 -1.88 -11.28 -6.42
C LEU A 121 -2.64 -12.38 -7.14
N MET A 122 -1.88 -13.21 -7.84
CA MET A 122 -2.38 -14.35 -8.59
C MET A 122 -2.16 -15.62 -7.78
N PHE A 123 -3.21 -16.42 -7.66
CA PHE A 123 -3.23 -17.68 -6.93
C PHE A 123 -3.23 -18.84 -7.91
N ALA A 124 -2.26 -19.74 -7.77
CA ALA A 124 -2.22 -20.99 -8.51
C ALA A 124 -3.42 -21.88 -8.12
N ASP A 125 -3.93 -22.64 -9.09
CA ASP A 125 -4.82 -23.76 -8.81
C ASP A 125 -4.06 -24.94 -8.17
N GLU A 126 -4.79 -25.98 -7.76
CA GLU A 126 -4.22 -27.16 -7.08
C GLU A 126 -3.14 -27.84 -7.92
N HIS A 127 -3.27 -27.81 -9.25
CA HIS A 127 -2.35 -28.41 -10.20
C HIS A 127 -1.24 -27.47 -10.68
N ARG A 128 -1.25 -26.21 -10.23
CA ARG A 128 -0.31 -25.14 -10.64
C ARG A 128 -0.26 -24.90 -12.15
N GLN A 129 -1.37 -25.16 -12.83
CA GLN A 129 -1.50 -24.97 -14.28
C GLN A 129 -2.19 -23.66 -14.60
N ASN A 130 -3.11 -23.22 -13.75
CA ASN A 130 -3.86 -21.97 -13.94
C ASN A 130 -3.63 -21.00 -12.79
N TRP A 131 -3.81 -19.71 -13.09
CA TRP A 131 -3.68 -18.61 -12.16
C TRP A 131 -4.97 -17.82 -12.07
N SER A 132 -5.44 -17.55 -10.86
CA SER A 132 -6.64 -16.75 -10.60
C SER A 132 -6.29 -15.50 -9.82
N TYR A 133 -6.82 -14.35 -10.25
CA TYR A 133 -6.63 -13.09 -9.54
C TYR A 133 -7.48 -13.07 -8.27
N GLY A 134 -6.86 -12.81 -7.12
CA GLY A 134 -7.51 -13.01 -5.82
C GLY A 134 -7.21 -11.97 -4.76
N ALA A 135 -6.33 -11.00 -5.01
CA ALA A 135 -6.07 -9.91 -4.08
C ALA A 135 -5.29 -8.77 -4.75
N ILE A 136 -5.35 -7.57 -4.17
CA ILE A 136 -4.40 -6.49 -4.45
C ILE A 136 -3.47 -6.25 -3.26
N LEU A 137 -2.27 -5.77 -3.56
CA LEU A 137 -1.31 -5.23 -2.60
C LEU A 137 -0.55 -4.10 -3.29
N SER A 138 -0.23 -3.02 -2.58
CA SER A 138 0.49 -1.90 -3.19
C SER A 138 1.77 -1.53 -2.44
N LEU A 139 2.71 -0.95 -3.17
CA LEU A 139 3.75 -0.10 -2.63
C LEU A 139 3.40 1.36 -2.90
N THR A 140 3.60 2.22 -1.91
CA THR A 140 3.38 3.68 -2.02
C THR A 140 4.52 4.44 -1.36
N HIS A 141 4.68 5.72 -1.69
CA HIS A 141 5.76 6.57 -1.17
C HIS A 141 7.14 5.92 -1.40
N CYS A 142 7.31 5.26 -2.55
CA CYS A 142 8.56 4.65 -2.94
C CYS A 142 9.60 5.72 -3.23
N ASP A 143 10.76 5.61 -2.60
CA ASP A 143 11.82 6.61 -2.67
C ASP A 143 13.16 5.88 -2.92
N PRO A 144 13.64 5.86 -4.18
CA PRO A 144 14.91 5.23 -4.52
C PRO A 144 16.13 5.89 -3.89
N GLU A 145 16.08 7.19 -3.58
CA GLU A 145 17.19 7.90 -2.96
C GLU A 145 17.32 7.52 -1.48
N ARG A 146 16.19 7.37 -0.79
CA ARG A 146 16.15 6.98 0.63
C ARG A 146 16.10 5.47 0.85
N LEU A 147 15.99 4.69 -0.23
CA LEU A 147 15.86 3.23 -0.20
C LEU A 147 14.68 2.82 0.69
N PHE A 148 13.51 3.37 0.37
CA PHE A 148 12.31 3.27 1.17
C PHE A 148 11.07 2.98 0.32
N ALA A 149 10.11 2.28 0.91
CA ALA A 149 8.76 2.12 0.38
C ALA A 149 7.78 1.87 1.53
N GLU A 150 6.49 2.03 1.27
CA GLU A 150 5.44 1.61 2.19
C GLU A 150 4.53 0.57 1.57
N VAL A 151 4.31 -0.55 2.27
CA VAL A 151 3.24 -1.46 1.95
C VAL A 151 1.91 -0.81 2.32
N ALA A 152 1.05 -0.70 1.33
CA ALA A 152 -0.28 -0.15 1.45
C ALA A 152 -1.30 -1.02 0.71
N MET A 153 -2.57 -0.64 0.84
CA MET A 153 -3.72 -1.19 0.15
C MET A 153 -3.73 -2.71 -0.10
N GLY A 154 -3.79 -3.50 0.97
CA GLY A 154 -4.07 -4.93 0.87
C GLY A 154 -5.57 -5.22 0.91
N ILE A 155 -6.14 -5.76 -0.17
CA ILE A 155 -7.52 -6.32 -0.17
C ILE A 155 -7.46 -7.74 -0.73
N GLY A 156 -7.82 -8.72 0.09
CA GLY A 156 -7.94 -10.12 -0.33
C GLY A 156 -9.39 -10.47 -0.67
N PHE A 157 -9.61 -11.11 -1.82
CA PHE A 157 -10.94 -11.49 -2.27
C PHE A 157 -11.48 -12.65 -1.46
N ARG A 158 -12.80 -12.63 -1.21
CA ARG A 158 -13.47 -13.63 -0.38
C ARG A 158 -13.38 -15.04 -0.96
N SER A 159 -13.39 -15.16 -2.29
CA SER A 159 -13.14 -16.40 -3.04
C SER A 159 -11.79 -17.05 -2.74
N HIS A 160 -10.84 -16.30 -2.17
CA HIS A 160 -9.48 -16.76 -1.87
C HIS A 160 -9.16 -16.72 -0.37
N THR A 161 -10.16 -16.50 0.49
CA THR A 161 -9.98 -16.48 1.95
C THR A 161 -9.54 -17.83 2.51
N GLY A 162 -8.77 -17.79 3.59
CA GLY A 162 -8.31 -19.00 4.29
C GLY A 162 -7.09 -19.69 3.68
N ARG A 163 -6.51 -19.16 2.59
CA ARG A 163 -5.35 -19.74 1.90
C ARG A 163 -3.97 -19.22 2.38
N ASN A 164 -3.85 -18.62 3.56
CA ASN A 164 -2.62 -17.90 4.00
C ASN A 164 -2.09 -16.87 2.96
N GLY A 165 -2.90 -16.50 1.95
CA GLY A 165 -2.41 -15.80 0.78
C GLY A 165 -1.94 -14.39 1.07
N ALA A 166 -2.59 -13.70 2.02
CA ALA A 166 -2.15 -12.39 2.47
C ALA A 166 -0.73 -12.45 3.09
N ALA A 167 -0.44 -13.46 3.91
CA ALA A 167 0.88 -13.61 4.52
C ALA A 167 1.95 -13.99 3.48
N ILE A 168 1.66 -14.94 2.60
CA ILE A 168 2.59 -15.37 1.54
C ILE A 168 2.84 -14.23 0.54
N GLY A 169 1.79 -13.58 0.03
CA GLY A 169 1.92 -12.48 -0.92
C GLY A 169 2.64 -11.27 -0.33
N THR A 170 2.37 -10.94 0.93
CA THR A 170 3.13 -9.90 1.65
C THR A 170 4.59 -10.32 1.84
N SER A 171 4.86 -11.57 2.20
CA SER A 171 6.22 -12.08 2.39
C SER A 171 7.04 -12.04 1.09
N LEU A 172 6.42 -12.32 -0.06
CA LEU A 172 7.05 -12.13 -1.37
C LEU A 172 7.40 -10.66 -1.63
N LEU A 173 6.47 -9.74 -1.33
CA LEU A 173 6.72 -8.30 -1.50
C LEU A 173 7.82 -7.80 -0.57
N ILE A 174 7.85 -8.26 0.68
CA ILE A 174 8.94 -7.95 1.63
C ILE A 174 10.27 -8.47 1.08
N ARG A 175 10.34 -9.73 0.64
CA ARG A 175 11.57 -10.30 0.08
C ARG A 175 12.07 -9.50 -1.13
N TYR A 176 11.17 -9.13 -2.04
CA TYR A 176 11.50 -8.25 -3.16
C TYR A 176 12.07 -6.90 -2.71
N CYS A 177 11.50 -6.28 -1.67
CA CYS A 177 11.98 -5.01 -1.14
C CYS A 177 13.33 -5.14 -0.40
N MET A 178 13.48 -6.16 0.44
CA MET A 178 14.56 -6.23 1.43
C MET A 178 15.79 -7.02 0.97
N ASN A 179 15.63 -8.03 0.09
CA ASN A 179 16.79 -8.73 -0.47
C ASN A 179 17.74 -7.74 -1.14
N SER A 180 19.03 -7.97 -1.01
CA SER A 180 20.02 -7.18 -1.75
C SER A 180 19.95 -7.48 -3.25
N PRO A 181 20.44 -6.59 -4.14
CA PRO A 181 20.56 -6.90 -5.56
C PRO A 181 21.43 -8.13 -5.86
N THR A 182 22.31 -8.53 -4.93
CA THR A 182 23.21 -9.68 -5.05
C THR A 182 22.66 -10.97 -4.43
N ASP A 183 21.52 -10.92 -3.75
CA ASP A 183 20.87 -12.10 -3.17
C ASP A 183 20.25 -12.98 -4.26
N SER A 184 19.87 -14.21 -3.91
CA SER A 184 19.10 -15.11 -4.77
C SER A 184 17.83 -15.59 -4.06
N PRO A 185 16.62 -15.16 -4.48
CA PRO A 185 16.37 -14.22 -5.59
C PRO A 185 16.84 -12.79 -5.25
N PRO A 186 17.14 -11.94 -6.26
CA PRO A 186 17.58 -10.56 -6.01
C PRO A 186 16.46 -9.72 -5.41
N GLY A 187 16.78 -8.60 -4.78
CA GLY A 187 15.79 -7.61 -4.36
C GLY A 187 16.26 -6.19 -4.61
N LEU A 188 15.51 -5.24 -4.06
CA LEU A 188 15.77 -3.80 -4.17
C LEU A 188 16.85 -3.30 -3.21
N GLY A 189 17.14 -4.03 -2.13
CA GLY A 189 18.07 -3.60 -1.08
C GLY A 189 17.56 -2.39 -0.29
N LEU A 190 16.25 -2.29 -0.06
CA LEU A 190 15.68 -1.18 0.71
C LEU A 190 16.19 -1.19 2.15
N ARG A 191 16.39 0.01 2.72
CA ARG A 191 16.79 0.19 4.12
C ARG A 191 15.61 0.08 5.07
N LYS A 192 14.43 0.47 4.61
CA LYS A 192 13.22 0.55 5.42
C LYS A 192 11.99 0.27 4.57
N LEU A 193 11.13 -0.62 5.07
CA LEU A 193 9.80 -0.84 4.55
C LEU A 193 8.78 -0.41 5.61
N GLY A 194 7.89 0.51 5.25
CA GLY A 194 6.78 0.95 6.09
C GLY A 194 5.52 0.14 5.87
N TRP A 195 4.62 0.17 6.85
CA TRP A 195 3.26 -0.38 6.77
C TRP A 195 2.32 0.55 7.54
N THR A 196 1.39 1.16 6.82
CA THR A 196 0.39 2.06 7.41
C THR A 196 -0.97 1.39 7.42
N CYS A 197 -1.63 1.31 8.58
CA CYS A 197 -2.99 0.78 8.67
C CYS A 197 -3.84 1.51 9.71
N HIS A 198 -5.17 1.51 9.51
CA HIS A 198 -6.11 2.10 10.47
C HIS A 198 -5.90 1.51 11.88
N ALA A 199 -5.86 2.37 12.90
CA ALA A 199 -5.59 1.97 14.30
C ALA A 199 -6.58 0.94 14.87
N GLY A 200 -7.80 0.90 14.33
CA GLY A 200 -8.83 -0.12 14.64
C GLY A 200 -8.80 -1.39 13.77
N ASN A 201 -7.93 -1.48 12.76
CA ASN A 201 -7.83 -2.66 11.88
C ASN A 201 -6.88 -3.71 12.47
N PHE A 202 -7.32 -4.37 13.54
CA PHE A 202 -6.52 -5.40 14.23
C PHE A 202 -6.03 -6.55 13.32
N PRO A 203 -6.83 -7.05 12.35
CA PRO A 203 -6.34 -8.06 11.40
C PRO A 203 -5.12 -7.60 10.58
N ALA A 204 -5.15 -6.37 10.03
CA ALA A 204 -4.01 -5.84 9.28
C ALA A 204 -2.76 -5.67 10.17
N GLN A 205 -2.94 -5.20 11.41
CA GLN A 205 -1.85 -5.10 12.37
C GLN A 205 -1.26 -6.47 12.74
N GLY A 206 -2.12 -7.47 12.93
CA GLY A 206 -1.71 -8.85 13.20
C GLY A 206 -0.92 -9.44 12.04
N LEU A 207 -1.39 -9.21 10.80
CA LEU A 207 -0.71 -9.63 9.59
C LEU A 207 0.70 -9.01 9.50
N ALA A 208 0.81 -7.68 9.63
CA ALA A 208 2.09 -6.98 9.57
C ALA A 208 3.11 -7.55 10.57
N ARG A 209 2.70 -7.72 11.84
CA ARG A 209 3.57 -8.31 12.87
C ARG A 209 3.96 -9.76 12.55
N SER A 210 3.04 -10.55 11.99
CA SER A 210 3.29 -11.96 11.67
C SER A 210 4.33 -12.17 10.55
N VAL A 211 4.62 -11.12 9.78
CA VAL A 211 5.62 -11.11 8.70
C VAL A 211 6.85 -10.26 9.04
N GLY A 212 7.01 -9.87 10.32
CA GLY A 212 8.24 -9.28 10.85
C GLY A 212 8.21 -7.77 11.10
N PHE A 213 7.14 -7.05 10.74
CA PHE A 213 7.06 -5.62 11.04
C PHE A 213 6.93 -5.35 12.55
N ARG A 214 7.57 -4.27 12.99
CA ARG A 214 7.58 -3.77 14.38
C ARG A 214 6.82 -2.45 14.46
N PHE A 215 6.13 -2.21 15.56
CA PHE A 215 5.43 -0.94 15.76
C PHE A 215 6.43 0.21 15.94
N GLU A 216 6.28 1.29 15.16
CA GLU A 216 7.10 2.50 15.29
C GLU A 216 6.30 3.66 15.91
N SER A 217 5.09 3.93 15.40
CA SER A 217 4.31 5.07 15.89
C SER A 217 2.80 4.95 15.66
N MET A 218 2.06 5.84 16.34
CA MET A 218 0.65 6.12 16.08
C MET A 218 0.52 7.52 15.50
N GLN A 219 0.00 7.62 14.27
CA GLN A 219 -0.27 8.86 13.57
C GLN A 219 -1.71 9.29 13.90
N ARG A 220 -1.87 10.15 14.93
CA ARG A 220 -3.18 10.68 15.33
C ARG A 220 -3.67 11.70 14.30
N TRP A 221 -4.96 11.62 13.92
CA TRP A 221 -5.56 12.52 12.93
C TRP A 221 -4.81 12.53 11.58
N ASN A 222 -4.28 11.38 11.17
CA ASN A 222 -3.46 11.24 9.97
C ASN A 222 -4.21 11.58 8.68
N ARG A 223 -5.54 11.37 8.67
CA ARG A 223 -6.42 11.67 7.55
C ARG A 223 -7.85 11.89 8.01
N THR A 224 -8.68 12.46 7.15
CA THR A 224 -10.12 12.58 7.38
C THR A 224 -10.82 11.23 7.16
N ALA A 225 -11.98 11.06 7.79
CA ALA A 225 -12.86 9.92 7.61
C ALA A 225 -14.10 10.32 6.79
N PRO A 226 -14.06 10.17 5.45
CA PRO A 226 -15.24 10.37 4.61
C PRO A 226 -16.44 9.54 5.05
N PRO A 227 -17.67 9.89 4.64
CA PRO A 227 -18.85 9.08 4.89
C PRO A 227 -18.64 7.60 4.54
N GLY A 228 -19.07 6.71 5.44
CA GLY A 228 -18.94 5.26 5.27
C GLY A 228 -17.58 4.67 5.69
N LYS A 229 -16.62 5.48 6.14
CA LYS A 229 -15.33 5.00 6.68
C LYS A 229 -15.34 4.93 8.20
N GLU A 230 -14.62 3.95 8.76
CA GLU A 230 -14.38 3.91 10.21
C GLU A 230 -13.53 5.12 10.61
N ASN A 231 -13.91 5.81 11.69
CA ASN A 231 -13.21 6.98 12.22
C ASN A 231 -12.60 6.70 13.60
N ASN A 232 -11.85 7.67 14.13
CA ASN A 232 -11.20 7.57 15.44
C ASN A 232 -12.15 7.85 16.64
N ARG A 233 -13.44 8.10 16.39
CA ARG A 233 -14.51 8.39 17.37
C ARG A 233 -14.21 9.54 18.33
N ARG A 234 -13.29 10.44 17.96
CA ARG A 234 -12.97 11.63 18.75
C ARG A 234 -13.86 12.80 18.35
N MET A 235 -14.15 13.65 19.33
CA MET A 235 -14.87 14.90 19.08
C MET A 235 -14.03 15.86 18.24
N LEU A 236 -14.70 16.59 17.36
CA LEU A 236 -14.09 17.71 16.64
C LEU A 236 -13.87 18.89 17.58
N ARG A 237 -12.86 19.71 17.29
CA ARG A 237 -12.68 21.00 17.97
C ARG A 237 -13.79 21.97 17.57
N LYS A 238 -14.10 22.93 18.46
CA LYS A 238 -15.02 24.03 18.13
C LYS A 238 -14.49 24.80 16.92
N GLY A 239 -15.32 24.97 15.90
CA GLY A 239 -14.92 25.65 14.66
C GLY A 239 -13.95 24.84 13.80
N ASP A 240 -13.97 23.51 13.88
CA ASP A 240 -13.15 22.69 12.99
C ASP A 240 -13.49 22.99 11.51
N PRO A 241 -12.50 23.37 10.69
CA PRO A 241 -12.75 23.84 9.33
C PRO A 241 -13.15 22.71 8.38
N SER A 242 -12.80 21.45 8.69
CA SER A 242 -13.20 20.32 7.87
C SER A 242 -14.60 19.84 8.22
N GLY A 243 -15.00 19.89 9.50
CA GLY A 243 -16.28 19.34 9.97
C GLY A 243 -16.38 17.81 9.84
N VAL A 244 -15.30 17.13 9.47
CA VAL A 244 -15.25 15.69 9.20
C VAL A 244 -14.38 14.99 10.26
N PRO A 245 -14.83 13.86 10.85
CA PRO A 245 -14.04 13.11 11.81
C PRO A 245 -12.67 12.68 11.28
N GLY A 246 -11.72 12.44 12.18
CA GLY A 246 -10.38 11.98 11.84
C GLY A 246 -10.23 10.46 11.82
N ILE A 247 -9.13 9.99 11.24
CA ILE A 247 -8.63 8.63 11.32
C ILE A 247 -7.26 8.67 11.99
N ASP A 248 -7.03 7.73 12.89
CA ASP A 248 -5.69 7.42 13.39
C ASP A 248 -5.15 6.21 12.63
N ASP A 249 -3.92 6.30 12.17
CA ASP A 249 -3.21 5.17 11.57
C ASP A 249 -2.08 4.70 12.51
N PHE A 250 -1.80 3.40 12.52
CA PHE A 250 -0.58 2.82 13.06
C PHE A 250 0.45 2.70 11.95
N TYR A 251 1.68 3.03 12.30
CA TYR A 251 2.84 2.87 11.46
C TYR A 251 3.73 1.78 12.03
N LEU A 252 3.94 0.73 11.24
CA LEU A 252 4.83 -0.36 11.54
C LEU A 252 5.94 -0.41 10.49
N VAL A 253 7.13 -0.88 10.87
CA VAL A 253 8.30 -0.88 10.01
C VAL A 253 9.10 -2.15 10.11
N LEU A 254 9.79 -2.47 9.01
CA LEU A 254 10.82 -3.47 8.92
C LEU A 254 12.05 -2.81 8.33
N CYS A 255 13.12 -2.68 9.12
CA CYS A 255 14.38 -2.11 8.68
C CYS A 255 15.34 -3.22 8.20
N TRP A 256 16.40 -2.84 7.48
CA TRP A 256 17.38 -3.78 6.94
C TRP A 256 18.09 -4.60 8.04
N ASP A 257 18.30 -4.01 9.21
CA ASP A 257 18.89 -4.67 10.38
C ASP A 257 17.91 -5.67 11.02
N ASP A 258 16.61 -5.37 11.06
CA ASP A 258 15.58 -6.35 11.42
C ASP A 258 15.55 -7.52 10.42
N TRP A 259 15.71 -7.19 9.13
CA TRP A 259 15.73 -8.16 8.03
C TRP A 259 16.91 -9.13 8.14
N GLU A 260 18.13 -8.61 8.34
CA GLU A 260 19.35 -9.42 8.51
C GLU A 260 19.38 -10.20 9.82
N GLY A 261 18.72 -9.70 10.87
CA GLY A 261 18.56 -10.44 12.13
C GLY A 261 17.68 -11.68 11.97
N ASP A 262 16.35 -11.48 11.96
CA ASP A 262 15.37 -12.57 11.90
C ASP A 262 14.27 -12.36 10.85
N GLY A 263 14.13 -11.16 10.28
CA GLY A 263 13.09 -10.84 9.31
C GLY A 263 13.14 -11.76 8.08
N ARG A 264 14.34 -12.04 7.57
CA ARG A 264 14.55 -13.00 6.47
C ARG A 264 14.01 -14.39 6.81
N LYS A 265 14.33 -14.90 8.00
CA LYS A 265 13.87 -16.23 8.45
C LYS A 265 12.35 -16.28 8.59
N ILE A 266 11.74 -15.22 9.13
CA ILE A 266 10.27 -15.10 9.28
C ILE A 266 9.58 -15.12 7.92
N VAL A 267 10.11 -14.36 6.95
CA VAL A 267 9.57 -14.31 5.58
C VAL A 267 9.71 -15.66 4.89
N GLU A 268 10.88 -16.29 4.93
CA GLU A 268 11.07 -17.61 4.31
C GLU A 268 10.19 -18.69 4.95
N ALA A 269 9.98 -18.65 6.27
CA ALA A 269 9.05 -19.55 6.95
C ALA A 269 7.58 -19.35 6.56
N ASN A 270 7.20 -18.14 6.11
CA ASN A 270 5.87 -17.90 5.54
C ASN A 270 5.78 -18.41 4.11
N LEU A 271 6.82 -18.19 3.30
CA LEU A 271 6.90 -18.63 1.91
C LEU A 271 6.92 -20.17 1.76
N SER A 272 7.46 -20.88 2.76
CA SER A 272 7.46 -22.33 2.80
C SER A 272 6.10 -22.95 3.18
N ARG A 273 5.10 -22.14 3.56
CA ARG A 273 3.77 -22.66 3.91
C ARG A 273 3.01 -23.07 2.67
N THR A 274 2.36 -24.22 2.73
CA THR A 274 1.37 -24.62 1.71
C THR A 274 -0.02 -24.08 2.06
N PHE A 275 -0.85 -23.88 1.04
CA PHE A 275 -2.27 -23.64 1.22
C PHE A 275 -2.85 -24.85 1.96
N THR A 276 -3.24 -24.64 3.21
CA THR A 276 -3.90 -25.69 3.98
C THR A 276 -5.32 -25.85 3.45
N ASP A 277 -5.63 -27.03 2.92
CA ASP A 277 -7.00 -27.41 2.62
C ASP A 277 -7.84 -27.37 3.89
N LYS A 278 -8.82 -26.46 3.95
CA LYS A 278 -9.84 -26.47 5.01
C LYS A 278 -10.88 -27.59 4.83
N LYS A 279 -10.53 -28.72 4.21
CA LYS A 279 -11.37 -29.92 4.31
C LYS A 279 -11.16 -30.54 5.69
N LYS A 280 -12.24 -30.53 6.49
CA LYS A 280 -12.41 -31.15 7.84
C LYS A 280 -11.92 -30.33 9.04
N LYS A 281 -12.62 -29.23 9.35
CA LYS A 281 -13.07 -29.02 10.74
C LYS A 281 -14.59 -28.99 10.73
N GLY A 282 -15.17 -30.19 10.81
CA GLY A 282 -16.60 -30.35 11.09
C GLY A 282 -16.90 -29.66 12.40
N ARG A 283 -17.64 -28.56 12.33
CA ARG A 283 -18.26 -27.96 13.51
C ARG A 283 -19.42 -28.88 13.85
N ALA A 284 -19.25 -29.71 14.88
CA ALA A 284 -20.38 -30.46 15.43
C ALA A 284 -21.51 -29.46 15.75
N PRO A 285 -22.77 -29.75 15.38
CA PRO A 285 -23.87 -28.89 15.74
C PRO A 285 -23.92 -28.80 17.27
N LYS A 286 -23.99 -27.57 17.78
CA LYS A 286 -24.33 -27.35 19.19
C LYS A 286 -25.78 -27.77 19.35
N LEU A 287 -25.99 -28.85 20.10
CA LEU A 287 -27.26 -29.16 20.76
C LEU A 287 -27.56 -28.10 21.82
#